data_AF-A0A7K3YHM6-F1
#
_entry.id   AF-A0A7K3YHM6-F1
#
_cell.length_a   1.000
_cell.length_b   1.000
_cell.length_c   1.000
_cell.angle_alpha   90.00
_cell.angle_beta   90.00
_cell.angle_gamma   90.00
#
_symmetry.space_group_name_H-M   'P 1'
#
loop_
_entity.id
_entity.type
_entity.pdbx_description
1 polymer ?
#
loop_
_entity_poly.entity_id
_entity_poly.type
_entity_poly.pdbx_seq_one_letter_code
_entity_poly.pdbx_strand_id
1 'polypeptide(L)'
;MPTVATAAWPMPLQSIPPGICSRSPSPEAGSGMKIAIASGKGGTGKSTVAANLAWALARSRDVVLVDCDVEEPNLHLFFPAAATDVPVTAPVPEIDSSKCNLCGECGKFCRFGALA
;
A
#
# COMPACT_ATOMS: atom_id res chain seq x y z
N MET A 1 4.12 -7.44 28.44
CA MET A 1 2.94 -7.49 27.54
C MET A 1 2.89 -6.17 26.80
N PRO A 2 3.31 -6.07 25.54
CA PRO A 2 3.31 -4.80 24.84
C PRO A 2 1.89 -4.48 24.39
N THR A 3 1.45 -3.29 24.76
CA THR A 3 0.15 -2.69 24.42
C THR A 3 0.09 -2.43 22.92
N VAL A 4 -0.85 -3.08 22.23
CA VAL A 4 -1.18 -2.73 20.83
C VAL A 4 -1.80 -1.34 20.84
N ALA A 5 -1.09 -0.35 20.30
CA ALA A 5 -1.66 0.94 19.99
C ALA A 5 -2.60 0.79 18.79
N THR A 6 -3.90 0.65 19.04
CA THR A 6 -4.93 0.83 18.03
C THR A 6 -4.95 2.29 17.62
N ALA A 7 -4.32 2.61 16.48
CA ALA A 7 -4.52 3.90 15.84
C ALA A 7 -6.01 4.02 15.47
N ALA A 8 -6.72 4.86 16.22
CA ALA A 8 -8.12 5.16 15.98
C ALA A 8 -8.29 5.87 14.63
N TRP A 9 -8.58 5.10 13.60
CA TRP A 9 -9.46 5.53 12.51
C TRP A 9 -10.89 5.25 13.00
N PRO A 10 -11.86 6.19 12.86
CA PRO A 10 -12.12 6.89 11.62
C PRO A 10 -12.35 8.40 11.78
N MET A 11 -11.88 9.21 10.82
CA MET A 11 -12.51 10.52 10.60
C MET A 11 -13.77 10.31 9.75
N PRO A 12 -14.93 10.87 10.12
CA PRO A 12 -16.17 10.71 9.37
C PRO A 12 -16.05 11.32 7.96
N LEU A 13 -16.60 10.62 6.96
CA LEU A 13 -16.59 10.96 5.53
C LEU A 13 -17.21 12.33 5.16
N GLN A 14 -17.77 13.08 6.11
CA GLN A 14 -18.70 14.19 5.82
C GLN A 14 -18.07 15.58 5.68
N SER A 15 -16.74 15.72 5.70
CA SER A 15 -16.08 17.03 5.59
C SER A 15 -15.08 17.16 4.44
N ILE A 16 -15.25 16.40 3.36
CA ILE A 16 -14.42 16.57 2.15
C ILE A 16 -15.05 17.68 1.29
N PRO A 17 -14.41 18.87 1.14
CA PRO A 17 -14.93 19.91 0.26
C PRO A 17 -14.92 19.41 -1.21
N PRO A 18 -15.95 19.76 -2.01
CA PRO A 18 -16.02 19.33 -3.40
C PRO A 18 -14.90 20.02 -4.19
N GLY A 19 -13.97 19.23 -4.75
CA GLY A 19 -12.84 19.73 -5.54
C GLY A 19 -11.46 19.28 -5.07
N ILE A 20 -11.36 18.48 -4.00
CA ILE A 20 -10.08 17.97 -3.50
C ILE A 20 -9.92 16.48 -3.81
N CYS A 21 -9.35 16.19 -4.99
CA CYS A 21 -8.56 14.97 -5.21
C CYS A 21 -7.17 15.14 -4.56
N SER A 22 -7.14 15.66 -3.32
CA SER A 22 -5.89 16.03 -2.65
C SER A 22 -5.83 15.40 -1.28
N ARG A 23 -5.34 14.17 -1.27
CA ARG A 23 -4.35 13.64 -0.32
C ARG A 23 -4.18 12.16 -0.67
N SER A 24 -3.41 11.88 -1.73
CA SER A 24 -2.46 10.77 -1.58
C SER A 24 -1.77 11.01 -0.23
N PRO A 25 -1.64 10.00 0.65
CA PRO A 25 -1.09 10.20 1.99
C PRO A 25 0.16 11.06 1.86
N SER A 26 0.14 12.21 2.53
CA SER A 26 1.30 13.11 2.53
C SER A 26 2.54 12.30 2.96
N PRO A 27 3.73 12.60 2.42
CA PRO A 27 4.94 11.81 2.70
C PRO A 27 5.38 11.81 4.18
N GLU A 28 4.60 12.41 5.08
CA GLU A 28 4.85 12.48 6.52
C GLU A 28 4.25 11.27 7.28
N ALA A 29 3.98 10.17 6.59
CA ALA A 29 3.68 8.87 7.20
C ALA A 29 4.97 8.19 7.67
N GLY A 30 5.41 8.55 8.89
CA GLY A 30 6.41 7.86 9.70
C GLY A 30 7.87 8.06 9.25
N SER A 31 8.70 8.64 10.13
CA SER A 31 10.15 8.84 9.93
C SER A 31 10.95 7.52 10.05
N GLY A 32 10.50 6.46 9.38
CA GLY A 32 11.17 5.16 9.33
C GLY A 32 11.92 4.96 8.02
N MET A 33 13.07 4.31 8.09
CA MET A 33 13.82 3.90 6.89
C MET A 33 13.02 2.87 6.09
N LYS A 34 12.82 3.13 4.80
CA LYS A 34 12.13 2.22 3.86
C LYS A 34 13.16 1.67 2.88
N ILE A 35 13.25 0.35 2.79
CA ILE A 35 14.18 -0.35 1.90
C ILE A 35 13.35 -1.21 0.93
N ALA A 36 13.47 -0.93 -0.36
CA ALA A 36 12.85 -1.73 -1.41
C ALA A 36 13.89 -2.71 -1.99
N ILE A 37 13.55 -4.01 -2.01
CA ILE A 37 14.37 -5.06 -2.61
C ILE A 37 13.68 -5.52 -3.88
N ALA A 38 14.25 -5.15 -5.03
CA ALA A 38 13.68 -5.43 -6.34
C ALA A 38 14.66 -6.26 -7.19
N SER A 39 14.13 -6.99 -8.18
CA SER A 39 14.92 -7.68 -9.20
C SER A 39 14.11 -7.83 -10.49
N GLY A 40 14.80 -7.76 -11.62
CA GLY A 40 14.18 -7.88 -12.95
C GLY A 40 13.89 -9.31 -13.41
N LYS A 41 14.23 -10.33 -12.61
CA LYS A 41 14.01 -11.75 -12.94
C LYS A 41 13.55 -12.55 -11.72
N GLY A 42 12.85 -13.65 -11.97
CA GLY A 42 12.57 -14.69 -10.98
C GLY A 42 13.84 -15.44 -10.55
N GLY A 43 13.85 -16.00 -9.34
CA GLY A 43 14.95 -16.86 -8.86
C GLY A 43 16.24 -16.14 -8.44
N THR A 44 16.30 -14.80 -8.45
CA THR A 44 17.49 -14.03 -8.05
C THR A 44 17.70 -13.89 -6.54
N GLY A 45 16.83 -14.53 -5.73
CA GLY A 45 16.94 -14.51 -4.28
C GLY A 45 16.40 -13.25 -3.59
N LYS A 46 15.56 -12.44 -4.26
CA LYS A 46 14.91 -11.24 -3.67
C LYS A 46 14.36 -11.50 -2.26
N SER A 47 13.46 -12.49 -2.14
CA SER A 47 12.78 -12.82 -0.88
C SER A 47 13.76 -13.36 0.16
N THR A 48 14.78 -14.12 -0.27
CA THR A 48 15.86 -14.60 0.61
C THR A 48 16.66 -13.46 1.22
N VAL A 49 17.07 -12.47 0.41
CA VAL A 49 17.78 -11.29 0.90
C VAL A 49 16.88 -10.46 1.81
N ALA A 50 15.61 -10.26 1.44
CA ALA A 50 14.65 -9.52 2.24
C ALA A 50 14.42 -10.16 3.62
N ALA A 51 14.21 -11.47 3.67
CA ALA A 51 14.00 -12.20 4.91
C ALA A 51 15.21 -12.12 5.86
N ASN A 52 16.42 -12.35 5.34
CA ASN A 52 17.63 -12.32 6.17
C ASN A 52 17.99 -10.90 6.63
N LEU A 53 17.80 -9.89 5.77
CA LEU A 53 18.02 -8.50 6.15
C LEU A 53 17.06 -8.08 7.28
N ALA A 54 15.77 -8.41 7.13
CA ALA A 54 14.78 -8.12 8.16
C ALA A 54 15.10 -8.85 9.47
N TRP A 55 15.45 -10.13 9.41
CA TRP A 55 15.84 -10.93 10.58
C TRP A 55 17.05 -10.34 11.32
N ALA A 56 18.08 -9.91 10.58
CA ALA A 56 19.28 -9.30 11.17
C ALA A 56 18.96 -7.97 11.85
N LEU A 57 18.16 -7.11 11.19
CA LEU A 57 17.76 -5.81 11.73
C LEU A 57 16.83 -5.94 12.95
N ALA A 58 15.94 -6.93 12.94
CA ALA A 58 14.99 -7.21 14.03
C ALA A 58 15.66 -7.49 15.38
N ARG A 59 16.96 -7.82 15.40
CA ARG A 59 17.74 -8.00 16.64
C ARG A 59 17.99 -6.70 17.40
N SER A 60 17.79 -5.55 16.77
CA SER A 60 18.15 -4.24 17.34
C SER A 60 17.17 -3.12 17.01
N ARG A 61 16.20 -3.37 16.11
CA ARG A 61 15.23 -2.38 15.64
C ARG A 61 13.88 -3.04 15.41
N ASP A 62 12.82 -2.25 15.51
CA ASP A 62 11.50 -2.68 15.05
C ASP A 62 11.48 -2.70 13.53
N VAL A 63 11.11 -3.85 12.97
CA VAL A 63 11.10 -4.08 11.52
C VAL A 63 9.73 -4.55 11.09
N VAL A 64 9.21 -3.89 10.06
CA VAL A 64 8.06 -4.37 9.30
C VAL A 64 8.60 -4.89 7.97
N LEU A 65 8.30 -6.16 7.70
CA LEU A 65 8.64 -6.81 6.43
C LEU A 65 7.34 -7.06 5.66
N VAL A 66 7.31 -6.63 4.40
CA VAL A 66 6.14 -6.74 3.51
C VAL A 66 6.55 -7.48 2.24
N ASP A 67 5.79 -8.51 1.87
CA ASP A 67 5.94 -9.16 0.56
C ASP A 67 5.12 -8.37 -0.47
N CYS A 68 5.80 -7.71 -1.40
CA CYS A 68 5.17 -6.97 -2.48
C CYS A 68 5.18 -7.75 -3.80
N ASP A 69 5.52 -9.05 -3.78
CA ASP A 69 5.40 -9.93 -4.93
C ASP A 69 3.94 -10.39 -5.07
N VAL A 70 3.20 -9.76 -5.98
CA VAL A 70 1.78 -10.03 -6.21
C VAL A 70 1.56 -11.41 -6.84
N GLU A 71 2.51 -11.86 -7.66
CA GLU A 71 2.40 -13.13 -8.39
C GLU A 71 2.82 -14.30 -7.51
N GLU A 72 3.94 -14.18 -6.80
CA GLU A 72 4.55 -15.29 -6.06
C GLU A 72 5.10 -14.87 -4.67
N PRO A 73 4.22 -14.62 -3.68
CA PRO A 73 4.64 -14.26 -2.33
C PRO A 73 5.28 -15.47 -1.62
N ASN A 74 6.51 -15.30 -1.14
CA ASN A 74 7.34 -16.39 -0.60
C ASN A 74 7.79 -16.18 0.84
N LEU A 75 7.56 -15.01 1.44
CA LEU A 75 8.04 -14.71 2.80
C LEU A 75 7.44 -15.64 3.88
N HIS A 76 6.23 -16.15 3.66
CA HIS A 76 5.58 -17.11 4.56
C HIS A 76 6.36 -18.42 4.71
N LEU A 77 7.23 -18.77 3.74
CA LEU A 77 8.10 -19.95 3.82
C LEU A 77 9.25 -19.76 4.84
N PHE A 78 9.72 -18.53 5.01
CA PHE A 78 10.78 -18.19 5.98
C PHE A 78 10.22 -17.95 7.38
N PHE A 79 9.04 -17.32 7.45
CA PHE A 79 8.37 -16.97 8.70
C PHE A 79 6.95 -17.54 8.73
N PRO A 80 6.78 -18.84 9.00
CA PRO A 80 5.46 -19.44 9.10
C PRO A 80 4.67 -18.80 10.24
N ALA A 81 3.55 -18.17 9.91
CA ALA A 81 2.66 -17.51 10.86
C ALA A 81 1.20 -17.76 10.46
N ALA A 82 0.30 -17.69 11.43
CA ALA A 82 -1.13 -17.72 11.16
C ALA A 82 -1.50 -16.51 10.29
N ALA A 83 -2.15 -16.76 9.15
CA ALA A 83 -2.66 -15.69 8.31
C ALA A 83 -3.89 -15.04 8.97
N THR A 84 -3.99 -13.73 8.83
CA THR A 84 -5.20 -12.98 9.18
C THR A 84 -5.62 -12.21 7.94
N ASP A 85 -6.80 -12.53 7.42
CA ASP A 85 -7.39 -11.78 6.32
C ASP A 85 -8.04 -10.51 6.86
N VAL A 86 -7.63 -9.38 6.30
CA VAL A 86 -8.22 -8.08 6.62
C VAL A 86 -8.75 -7.50 5.31
N PRO A 87 -10.03 -7.11 5.23
CA PRO A 87 -10.54 -6.47 4.04
C PRO A 87 -9.81 -5.15 3.82
N VAL A 88 -9.24 -5.00 2.62
CA VAL A 88 -8.62 -3.76 2.16
C VAL A 88 -9.48 -3.17 1.04
N THR A 89 -9.70 -1.85 1.10
CA THR A 89 -10.50 -1.13 0.11
C THR A 89 -9.62 -0.13 -0.63
N ALA A 90 -9.77 -0.05 -1.94
CA ALA A 90 -9.19 1.02 -2.74
C ALA A 90 -10.29 1.98 -3.19
N PRO A 91 -10.03 3.30 -3.25
CA PRO A 91 -10.99 4.23 -3.84
C PRO A 91 -11.16 3.92 -5.32
N VAL A 92 -12.39 3.67 -5.75
CA VAL A 92 -12.74 3.51 -7.16
C VAL A 92 -13.40 4.81 -7.61
N PRO A 93 -12.84 5.52 -8.61
CA PRO A 93 -13.48 6.72 -9.15
C PRO A 93 -14.77 6.35 -9.88
N GLU A 94 -15.85 7.08 -9.61
CA GLU A 94 -17.16 6.92 -10.25
C GLU A 94 -17.52 8.19 -11.03
N ILE A 95 -18.16 8.02 -12.18
CA ILE A 95 -18.62 9.15 -13.01
C ILE A 95 -19.98 9.61 -12.49
N ASP A 96 -20.03 10.85 -12.01
CA ASP A 96 -21.30 11.50 -11.69
C ASP A 96 -22.01 11.91 -12.98
N SER A 97 -23.05 11.15 -13.35
CA SER A 97 -23.84 11.35 -14.58
C SER A 97 -24.59 12.68 -14.62
N SER A 98 -24.85 13.30 -13.46
CA SER A 98 -25.49 14.62 -13.40
C SER A 98 -24.55 15.77 -13.77
N LYS A 99 -23.23 15.55 -13.59
CA LYS A 99 -22.17 16.53 -13.89
C LYS A 99 -21.43 16.24 -15.18
N CYS A 100 -21.44 14.99 -15.64
CA CYS A 100 -20.76 14.59 -16.86
C CYS A 100 -21.44 15.17 -18.10
N ASN A 101 -20.69 15.97 -18.85
CA ASN A 101 -21.11 16.54 -20.14
C ASN A 101 -20.36 15.90 -21.33
N LEU A 102 -19.75 14.72 -21.11
CA LEU A 102 -18.99 13.98 -22.13
C LEU A 102 -17.78 14.75 -22.71
N CYS A 103 -17.15 15.65 -21.93
CA CYS A 103 -15.99 16.43 -22.37
C CYS A 103 -14.68 15.63 -22.54
N GLY A 104 -14.58 14.43 -21.94
CA GLY A 104 -13.39 13.57 -22.00
C GLY A 104 -12.20 14.03 -21.16
N GLU A 105 -12.35 15.04 -20.29
CA GLU A 105 -11.25 15.50 -19.41
C GLU A 105 -10.79 14.42 -18.42
N CYS A 106 -11.72 13.58 -17.94
CA CYS A 106 -11.40 12.44 -17.08
C CYS A 106 -10.45 11.43 -17.74
N GLY A 107 -10.58 11.19 -19.04
CA GLY A 107 -9.67 10.34 -19.82
C GLY A 107 -8.26 10.95 -19.92
N LYS A 108 -8.17 12.27 -20.19
CA LYS A 108 -6.89 12.99 -20.25
C LYS A 108 -6.15 13.00 -18.90
N PHE A 109 -6.90 13.11 -17.81
CA PHE A 109 -6.34 13.06 -16.45
C PHE A 109 -5.96 11.64 -16.01
N CYS A 110 -6.52 10.60 -16.64
CA CYS A 110 -6.29 9.22 -16.25
C CYS A 110 -4.86 8.79 -16.58
N ARG A 111 -3.99 8.80 -15.55
CA ARG A 111 -2.59 8.34 -15.66
C ARG A 111 -2.46 6.92 -16.23
N PHE A 112 -3.46 6.08 -15.97
CA PHE A 112 -3.45 4.67 -16.35
C PHE A 112 -4.13 4.41 -17.71
N GLY A 113 -4.72 5.43 -18.34
CA GLY A 113 -5.46 5.28 -19.60
C GLY A 113 -6.68 4.34 -19.49
N ALA A 114 -7.22 4.15 -18.28
CA ALA A 114 -8.32 3.23 -18.03
C ALA A 114 -9.70 3.79 -18.47
N LEU A 115 -9.78 5.09 -18.74
CA LEU A 115 -10.96 5.78 -19.25
C LEU A 115 -10.66 6.23 -20.69
N ALA A 116 -11.40 5.69 -21.66
CA ALA A 116 -11.29 5.98 -23.09
C ALA A 116 -12.40 6.93 -23.55
#